data_AF-A0A544Y4L5-F1
#
_entry.id   AF-A0A544Y4L5-F1
#
_cell.length_a   1.000
_cell.length_b   1.000
_cell.length_c   1.000
_cell.angle_alpha   90.00
_cell.angle_beta   90.00
_cell.angle_gamma   90.00
#
_symmetry.space_group_name_H-M   'P 1'
#
loop_
_entity.id
_entity.type
_entity.pdbx_description
1 polymer ?
#
loop_
_entity_poly.entity_id
_entity_poly.type
_entity_poly.pdbx_seq_one_letter_code
_entity_poly.pdbx_strand_id
1 'polypeptide(L)'
;MDPDTFRGDVGVEGADVYWRRRVSVLTGMLVVVAVVAWACSSASGRPDETAAAVKATPSDRLVVSLPAGPAPKTPAVSGAVAGQPSPSASAGVSPSPGKPRRPGDPCDEKDLVLALQTGQDVYGKGVTPSFLLTVVSTSKVECTVDVGPRTLEMRVLSGGDRVWSTADCVAGDGVDKQLLERGIPYVRSIRWDRHRSGSTCAGKRSPADPGTYVATAHSGRLKSPKVVFHLR
;
A
#
# COMPACT_ATOMS: atom_id res chain seq x y z
N MET A 1 -17.63 -16.39 56.41
CA MET A 1 -16.93 -16.87 55.20
C MET A 1 -18.00 -17.10 54.16
N ASP A 2 -18.21 -16.09 53.32
CA ASP A 2 -19.21 -16.08 52.25
C ASP A 2 -18.51 -16.22 50.89
N PRO A 3 -18.88 -17.19 50.03
CA PRO A 3 -18.16 -17.49 48.80
C PRO A 3 -18.60 -16.72 47.55
N ASP A 4 -19.50 -15.74 47.62
CA ASP A 4 -20.18 -15.18 46.42
C ASP A 4 -19.70 -13.80 45.92
N THR A 5 -18.60 -13.24 46.42
CA THR A 5 -18.16 -11.87 46.04
C THR A 5 -17.17 -11.77 44.88
N PHE A 6 -16.81 -12.85 44.18
CA PHE A 6 -15.72 -12.82 43.17
C PHE A 6 -16.15 -12.87 41.69
N ARG A 7 -17.39 -12.53 41.33
CA ARG A 7 -17.86 -12.61 39.94
C ARG A 7 -18.18 -11.28 39.22
N GLY A 8 -17.79 -10.13 39.77
CA GLY A 8 -18.27 -8.83 39.30
C GLY A 8 -17.37 -7.99 38.37
N ASP A 9 -16.04 -7.96 38.53
CA ASP A 9 -15.28 -6.76 38.12
C ASP A 9 -14.04 -7.02 37.23
N VAL A 10 -14.13 -7.92 36.25
CA VAL A 10 -13.01 -8.13 35.32
C VAL A 10 -13.50 -8.28 33.88
N GLY A 11 -13.76 -7.16 33.20
CA GLY A 11 -14.07 -7.22 31.77
C GLY A 11 -14.49 -5.95 31.03
N VAL A 12 -14.62 -4.77 31.67
CA VAL A 12 -15.36 -3.64 31.07
C VAL A 12 -14.61 -2.29 31.21
N GLU A 13 -13.30 -2.28 30.96
CA GLU A 13 -12.56 -1.00 30.91
C GLU A 13 -11.77 -0.82 29.59
N GLY A 14 -11.44 -1.91 28.89
CA GLY A 14 -10.81 -1.85 27.57
C GLY A 14 -11.79 -1.90 26.38
N ALA A 15 -12.99 -2.45 26.59
CA ALA A 15 -14.01 -2.60 25.55
C ALA A 15 -14.76 -1.27 25.29
N ASP A 16 -14.93 -0.44 26.32
CA ASP A 16 -15.73 0.78 26.28
C ASP A 16 -15.12 1.89 25.42
N VAL A 17 -13.80 2.07 25.44
CA VAL A 17 -13.15 3.13 24.65
C VAL A 17 -13.16 2.78 23.15
N TYR A 18 -12.96 1.50 22.84
CA TYR A 18 -13.03 1.01 21.47
C TYR A 18 -14.45 1.10 20.92
N TRP A 19 -15.45 0.67 21.69
CA TRP A 19 -16.84 0.73 21.26
C TRP A 19 -17.36 2.16 21.18
N ARG A 20 -17.03 3.04 22.15
CA ARG A 20 -17.39 4.46 22.11
C ARG A 20 -16.86 5.17 20.87
N ARG A 21 -15.58 4.98 20.50
CA ARG A 21 -15.04 5.59 19.27
C ARG A 21 -15.68 5.02 18.01
N ARG A 22 -15.99 3.72 17.99
CA ARG A 22 -16.64 3.08 16.83
C ARG A 22 -18.09 3.51 16.66
N VAL A 23 -18.84 3.65 17.75
CA VAL A 23 -20.20 4.19 17.75
C VAL A 23 -20.21 5.66 17.35
N SER A 24 -19.28 6.49 17.87
CA SER A 24 -19.18 7.90 17.46
C SER A 24 -18.92 8.07 15.95
N VAL A 25 -18.04 7.25 15.37
CA VAL A 25 -17.73 7.29 13.93
C VAL A 25 -18.95 6.84 13.11
N LEU A 26 -19.63 5.76 13.52
CA LEU A 26 -20.82 5.26 12.83
C LEU A 26 -21.98 6.25 12.89
N THR A 27 -22.25 6.85 14.06
CA THR A 27 -23.29 7.88 14.20
C THR A 27 -22.95 9.13 13.38
N GLY A 28 -21.70 9.60 13.41
CA GLY A 28 -21.26 10.73 12.58
C GLY A 28 -21.43 10.47 11.09
N MET A 29 -21.02 9.28 10.62
CA MET A 29 -21.19 8.86 9.22
C MET A 29 -22.67 8.81 8.83
N LEU A 30 -23.54 8.27 9.69
CA LEU A 30 -24.98 8.17 9.42
C LEU A 30 -25.65 9.55 9.35
N VAL A 31 -25.25 10.49 10.21
CA VAL A 31 -25.71 11.89 10.15
C VAL A 31 -25.27 12.57 8.86
N VAL A 32 -24.01 12.40 8.45
CA VAL A 32 -23.51 12.95 7.18
C VAL A 32 -24.28 12.39 5.99
N VAL A 33 -24.53 11.07 5.96
CA VAL A 33 -25.32 10.43 4.91
C VAL A 33 -26.76 10.97 4.88
N ALA A 34 -27.39 11.17 6.04
CA ALA A 34 -28.73 11.75 6.12
C ALA A 34 -28.78 13.20 5.62
N VAL A 35 -27.77 14.01 5.94
CA VAL A 35 -27.65 15.40 5.46
C VAL A 35 -27.43 15.45 3.95
N VAL A 36 -26.57 14.59 3.41
CA VAL A 36 -26.32 14.50 1.96
C VAL A 36 -27.57 14.02 1.22
N ALA A 37 -28.26 13.01 1.75
CA ALA A 37 -29.52 12.55 1.17
C ALA A 37 -30.57 13.67 1.18
N TRP A 38 -30.70 14.42 2.28
CA TRP A 38 -31.60 15.56 2.37
C TRP A 38 -31.24 16.67 1.36
N ALA A 39 -29.96 16.98 1.19
CA ALA A 39 -29.46 17.97 0.23
C ALA A 39 -29.66 17.53 -1.24
N CYS A 40 -29.49 16.24 -1.55
CA CYS A 40 -29.78 15.71 -2.87
C CYS A 40 -31.29 15.67 -3.15
N SER A 41 -32.12 15.43 -2.13
CA SER A 41 -33.58 15.38 -2.26
C SER A 41 -34.20 16.77 -2.43
N SER A 42 -33.55 17.83 -1.94
CA SER A 42 -33.98 19.21 -2.15
C SER A 42 -33.50 19.82 -3.47
N ALA A 43 -32.50 19.22 -4.11
CA ALA A 43 -31.97 19.66 -5.41
C ALA A 43 -32.61 18.93 -6.62
N SER A 44 -33.31 17.82 -6.42
CA SER A 44 -34.03 17.11 -7.48
C SER A 44 -35.41 17.72 -7.74
N GLY A 45 -35.41 18.94 -8.26
CA GLY A 45 -36.61 19.64 -8.70
C GLY A 45 -36.30 20.70 -9.75
N ARG A 46 -36.00 20.27 -10.99
CA ARG A 46 -36.29 20.94 -12.28
C ARG A 46 -35.50 20.29 -13.43
N PRO A 47 -36.18 19.75 -14.46
CA PRO A 47 -35.62 19.61 -15.80
C PRO A 47 -36.12 20.77 -16.67
N ASP A 48 -35.22 21.53 -17.26
CA ASP A 48 -35.38 22.13 -18.60
C ASP A 48 -34.12 22.93 -18.91
N GLU A 49 -33.48 22.63 -20.05
CA GLU A 49 -33.42 23.57 -21.17
C GLU A 49 -32.55 22.95 -22.28
N THR A 50 -33.22 22.41 -23.30
CA THR A 50 -32.64 22.25 -24.63
C THR A 50 -33.16 23.38 -25.49
N ALA A 51 -32.24 24.12 -26.12
CA ALA A 51 -32.34 24.77 -27.44
C ALA A 51 -31.86 26.23 -27.41
N ALA A 52 -30.72 26.47 -28.05
CA ALA A 52 -30.57 27.58 -28.98
C ALA A 52 -29.37 27.31 -29.90
N ALA A 53 -29.68 26.92 -31.14
CA ALA A 53 -28.77 26.99 -32.26
C ALA A 53 -29.13 28.22 -33.09
N VAL A 54 -28.19 29.15 -33.36
CA VAL A 54 -28.25 30.07 -34.51
C VAL A 54 -26.86 30.47 -35.02
N LYS A 55 -26.56 30.01 -36.25
CA LYS A 55 -25.87 30.59 -37.43
C LYS A 55 -24.51 31.34 -37.36
N ALA A 56 -23.53 30.73 -38.06
CA ALA A 56 -22.77 31.18 -39.24
C ALA A 56 -22.37 32.68 -39.47
N THR A 57 -21.04 32.95 -39.40
CA THR A 57 -20.06 33.66 -40.29
C THR A 57 -20.47 34.87 -41.18
N PRO A 58 -19.55 35.80 -41.60
CA PRO A 58 -18.07 35.66 -41.78
C PRO A 58 -17.17 36.87 -41.40
N SER A 59 -15.84 36.70 -41.62
CA SER A 59 -14.74 37.71 -41.71
C SER A 59 -14.37 38.40 -40.38
N ASP A 60 -13.12 38.39 -39.93
CA ASP A 60 -11.96 39.00 -40.59
C ASP A 60 -10.65 38.37 -40.08
N ARG A 61 -9.67 38.21 -40.96
CA ARG A 61 -8.34 37.68 -40.63
C ARG A 61 -7.43 38.84 -40.28
N LEU A 62 -7.02 38.95 -39.02
CA LEU A 62 -5.88 39.78 -38.63
C LEU A 62 -4.67 38.90 -38.32
N VAL A 63 -3.75 38.93 -39.29
CA VAL A 63 -2.39 38.42 -39.27
C VAL A 63 -1.58 39.23 -38.27
N VAL A 64 -0.86 38.57 -37.36
CA VAL A 64 0.25 39.18 -36.63
C VAL A 64 1.53 38.45 -37.04
N SER A 65 2.28 39.12 -37.91
CA SER A 65 3.64 38.78 -38.33
C SER A 65 4.62 39.68 -37.58
N LEU A 66 5.69 39.12 -36.98
CA LEU A 66 6.87 39.84 -36.48
C LEU A 66 8.06 38.86 -36.33
N PRO A 67 9.32 39.31 -36.43
CA PRO A 67 10.09 39.20 -37.66
C PRO A 67 11.39 38.40 -37.52
N ALA A 68 11.91 37.95 -38.67
CA ALA A 68 13.23 37.37 -38.84
C ALA A 68 14.33 38.44 -38.97
N GLY A 69 15.51 38.15 -38.42
CA GLY A 69 16.76 38.89 -38.61
C GLY A 69 17.96 38.04 -38.17
N PRO A 70 19.19 38.37 -38.61
CA PRO A 70 19.71 37.89 -39.89
C PRO A 70 20.96 36.99 -39.77
N ALA A 71 21.29 36.31 -40.88
CA ALA A 71 22.50 35.53 -41.08
C ALA A 71 23.80 36.35 -40.98
N PRO A 72 24.96 35.70 -40.79
CA PRO A 72 25.92 35.72 -41.91
C PRO A 72 26.77 34.45 -42.11
N LYS A 73 27.02 34.19 -43.41
CA LYS A 73 28.29 33.76 -44.04
C LYS A 73 28.79 32.31 -43.86
N THR A 74 28.67 31.56 -44.95
CA THR A 74 29.55 30.46 -45.35
C THR A 74 30.98 30.95 -45.62
N PRO A 75 31.97 30.05 -45.51
CA PRO A 75 32.64 29.59 -46.72
C PRO A 75 32.77 28.06 -46.81
N ALA A 76 32.79 27.58 -48.05
CA ALA A 76 32.98 26.20 -48.43
C ALA A 76 34.41 25.70 -48.18
N VAL A 77 34.53 24.45 -47.71
CA VAL A 77 35.73 23.62 -47.91
C VAL A 77 35.26 22.23 -48.31
N SER A 78 35.65 21.80 -49.51
CA SER A 78 35.61 20.41 -49.95
C SER A 78 36.75 19.63 -49.29
N GLY A 79 36.47 18.41 -48.81
CA GLY A 79 37.49 17.52 -48.28
C GLY A 79 36.89 16.19 -47.86
N ALA A 80 37.39 15.12 -48.47
CA ALA A 80 36.88 13.77 -48.48
C ALA A 80 37.08 12.98 -47.16
N VAL A 81 36.57 11.74 -47.21
CA VAL A 81 36.86 10.51 -46.43
C VAL A 81 36.07 10.17 -45.15
N ALA A 82 35.73 8.87 -45.14
CA ALA A 82 35.39 7.96 -44.04
C ALA A 82 33.88 7.72 -43.79
N GLY A 83 33.45 6.52 -44.19
CA GLY A 83 32.10 6.01 -44.03
C GLY A 83 31.70 5.82 -42.57
N GLN A 84 30.46 6.16 -42.27
CA GLN A 84 29.84 5.98 -40.97
C GLN A 84 28.66 5.01 -41.12
N PRO A 85 28.64 3.88 -40.40
CA PRO A 85 27.56 2.91 -40.51
C PRO A 85 26.26 3.45 -39.90
N SER A 86 25.17 3.14 -40.59
CA SER A 86 23.77 3.37 -40.21
C SER A 86 23.48 2.90 -38.77
N PRO A 87 22.71 3.65 -37.95
CA PRO A 87 22.20 3.12 -36.69
C PRO A 87 21.23 1.99 -37.02
N SER A 88 21.69 0.75 -36.83
CA SER A 88 20.84 -0.44 -36.85
C SER A 88 19.82 -0.27 -35.72
N ALA A 89 18.55 -0.19 -36.10
CA ALA A 89 17.44 -0.26 -35.16
C ALA A 89 17.60 -1.54 -34.32
N SER A 90 18.00 -1.38 -33.06
CA SER A 90 17.86 -2.46 -32.08
C SER A 90 16.38 -2.76 -31.99
N ALA A 91 16.01 -3.92 -32.53
CA ALA A 91 14.69 -4.50 -32.40
C ALA A 91 14.31 -4.47 -30.92
N GLY A 92 13.35 -3.61 -30.59
CA GLY A 92 12.68 -3.65 -29.30
C GLY A 92 12.11 -5.05 -29.15
N VAL A 93 12.57 -5.78 -28.15
CA VAL A 93 11.95 -7.03 -27.74
C VAL A 93 10.56 -6.65 -27.26
N SER A 94 9.57 -6.77 -28.15
CA SER A 94 8.17 -6.67 -27.81
C SER A 94 7.90 -7.72 -26.72
N PRO A 95 7.41 -7.35 -25.53
CA PRO A 95 7.09 -8.34 -24.52
C PRO A 95 6.01 -9.26 -25.09
N SER A 96 6.37 -10.51 -25.32
CA SER A 96 5.42 -11.55 -25.70
C SER A 96 4.27 -11.52 -24.69
N PRO A 97 2.99 -11.52 -25.14
CA PRO A 97 1.86 -11.58 -24.23
C PRO A 97 2.04 -12.76 -23.27
N GLY A 98 2.10 -12.46 -21.98
CA GLY A 98 2.15 -13.48 -20.94
C GLY A 98 0.98 -14.45 -21.09
N LYS A 99 1.21 -15.73 -20.79
CA LYS A 99 0.16 -16.75 -20.88
C LYS A 99 -1.07 -16.31 -20.09
N PRO A 100 -2.31 -16.51 -20.61
CA PRO A 100 -3.52 -16.16 -19.88
C PRO A 100 -3.54 -16.83 -18.51
N ARG A 101 -3.75 -16.04 -17.45
CA ARG A 101 -3.77 -16.53 -16.07
C ARG A 101 -5.03 -17.33 -15.81
N ARG A 102 -4.88 -18.44 -15.10
CA ARG A 102 -5.97 -19.31 -14.66
C ARG A 102 -6.32 -19.03 -13.20
N PRO A 103 -7.58 -19.28 -12.79
CA PRO A 103 -7.95 -19.29 -11.37
C PRO A 103 -7.02 -20.17 -10.56
N GLY A 104 -6.51 -19.63 -9.44
CA GLY A 104 -5.61 -20.34 -8.53
C GLY A 104 -4.14 -20.37 -8.96
N ASP A 105 -3.77 -19.80 -10.11
CA ASP A 105 -2.35 -19.54 -10.40
C ASP A 105 -1.76 -18.61 -9.32
N PRO A 106 -0.42 -18.62 -9.09
CA PRO A 106 0.21 -17.70 -8.15
C PRO A 106 -0.18 -16.25 -8.46
N CYS A 107 -0.26 -15.36 -7.46
CA CYS A 107 -0.52 -13.94 -7.72
C CYS A 107 0.68 -13.26 -8.39
N ASP A 108 0.42 -12.24 -9.22
CA ASP A 108 1.48 -11.35 -9.70
C ASP A 108 1.89 -10.37 -8.60
N GLU A 109 3.18 -10.11 -8.43
CA GLU A 109 3.68 -9.16 -7.43
C GLU A 109 3.11 -7.76 -7.67
N LYS A 110 2.91 -7.36 -8.93
CA LYS A 110 2.34 -6.07 -9.31
C LYS A 110 0.83 -5.94 -9.03
N ASP A 111 0.14 -7.07 -8.88
CA ASP A 111 -1.29 -7.14 -8.58
C ASP A 111 -1.53 -7.36 -7.07
N LEU A 112 -0.48 -7.32 -6.25
CA LEU A 112 -0.57 -7.45 -4.80
C LEU A 112 -0.29 -6.11 -4.12
N VAL A 113 -1.07 -5.82 -3.09
CA VAL A 113 -0.87 -4.66 -2.22
C VAL A 113 -0.64 -5.14 -0.80
N LEU A 114 0.49 -4.74 -0.21
CA LEU A 114 0.82 -4.98 1.18
C LEU A 114 0.60 -3.72 2.01
N ALA A 115 -0.13 -3.86 3.11
CA ALA A 115 -0.26 -2.83 4.12
C ALA A 115 0.14 -3.39 5.49
N LEU A 116 0.80 -2.56 6.28
CA LEU A 116 1.13 -2.87 7.67
C LEU A 116 0.67 -1.71 8.53
N GLN A 117 0.06 -2.03 9.67
CA GLN A 117 -0.40 -1.06 10.64
C GLN A 117 0.06 -1.48 12.03
N THR A 118 0.39 -0.51 12.88
CA THR A 118 0.65 -0.75 14.31
C THR A 118 -0.63 -0.58 15.10
N GLY A 119 -0.82 -1.36 16.16
CA GLY A 119 -1.96 -1.21 17.07
C GLY A 119 -1.86 0.06 17.93
N GLN A 120 -0.65 0.53 18.19
CA GLN A 120 -0.35 1.76 18.94
C GLN A 120 0.94 2.39 18.41
N ASP A 121 1.04 3.72 18.49
CA ASP A 121 2.28 4.41 18.12
C ASP A 121 3.34 4.35 19.22
N VAL A 122 2.90 4.15 20.47
CA VAL A 122 3.76 4.11 21.66
C VAL A 122 3.37 2.93 22.55
N TYR A 123 4.33 2.06 22.83
CA TYR A 123 4.17 0.91 23.71
C TYR A 123 4.97 1.13 25.00
N GLY A 124 4.27 1.21 26.13
CA GLY A 124 4.89 1.34 27.44
C GLY A 124 5.64 0.06 27.88
N LYS A 125 6.29 0.13 29.04
CA LYS A 125 7.06 -1.00 29.59
C LYS A 125 6.19 -2.26 29.71
N GLY A 126 6.69 -3.38 29.19
CA GLY A 126 6.01 -4.68 29.20
C GLY A 126 4.85 -4.82 28.21
N VAL A 127 4.39 -3.75 27.57
CA VAL A 127 3.37 -3.83 26.52
C VAL A 127 4.02 -4.37 25.25
N THR A 128 3.41 -5.40 24.67
CA THR A 128 3.90 -6.10 23.47
C THR A 128 3.39 -5.38 22.20
N PRO A 129 4.28 -4.97 21.29
CA PRO A 129 3.88 -4.46 19.97
C PRO A 129 3.01 -5.43 19.18
N SER A 130 1.95 -4.91 18.60
CA SER A 130 1.00 -5.63 17.78
C SER A 130 0.84 -4.94 16.43
N PHE A 131 0.78 -5.74 15.38
CA PHE A 131 0.70 -5.26 14.02
C PHE A 131 -0.41 -5.98 13.27
N LEU A 132 -1.02 -5.28 12.33
CA LEU A 132 -1.99 -5.82 11.41
C LEU A 132 -1.38 -5.79 10.00
N LEU A 133 -1.10 -6.98 9.48
CA LEU A 133 -0.62 -7.18 8.12
C LEU A 133 -1.83 -7.48 7.23
N THR A 134 -1.96 -6.73 6.14
CA THR A 134 -3.02 -6.89 5.16
C THR A 134 -2.42 -7.15 3.79
N VAL A 135 -2.94 -8.16 3.09
CA VAL A 135 -2.58 -8.49 1.71
C VAL A 135 -3.86 -8.44 0.87
N VAL A 136 -3.84 -7.65 -0.20
CA VAL A 136 -4.98 -7.52 -1.12
C VAL A 136 -4.54 -7.84 -2.52
N SER A 137 -5.31 -8.67 -3.23
CA SER A 137 -5.15 -8.87 -4.66
C SER A 137 -5.99 -7.86 -5.44
N THR A 138 -5.38 -7.24 -6.44
CA THR A 138 -6.06 -6.40 -7.44
C THR A 138 -6.17 -7.11 -8.79
N SER A 139 -5.93 -8.42 -8.84
CA SER A 139 -6.01 -9.21 -10.08
C SER A 139 -7.45 -9.50 -10.48
N LYS A 140 -7.71 -9.70 -11.79
CA LYS A 140 -9.09 -9.90 -12.32
C LYS A 140 -9.61 -11.31 -12.03
N VAL A 141 -8.69 -12.21 -11.76
CA VAL A 141 -8.93 -13.62 -11.49
C VAL A 141 -8.36 -13.91 -10.10
N GLU A 142 -9.00 -14.80 -9.35
CA GLU A 142 -8.47 -15.28 -8.08
C GLU A 142 -7.09 -15.92 -8.26
N CYS A 143 -6.21 -15.73 -7.28
CA CYS A 143 -4.83 -16.19 -7.37
C CYS A 143 -4.31 -16.61 -6.00
N THR A 144 -3.30 -17.47 -5.97
CA THR A 144 -2.71 -17.96 -4.71
C THR A 144 -1.47 -17.17 -4.34
N VAL A 145 -1.33 -16.80 -3.07
CA VAL A 145 -0.11 -16.21 -2.51
C VAL A 145 0.34 -17.01 -1.29
N ASP A 146 1.64 -17.19 -1.14
CA ASP A 146 2.20 -17.70 0.10
C ASP A 146 2.39 -16.54 1.10
N VAL A 147 1.54 -16.52 2.13
CA VAL A 147 1.61 -15.55 3.23
C VAL A 147 2.49 -16.06 4.37
N GLY A 148 3.06 -17.26 4.26
CA GLY A 148 3.93 -17.85 5.27
C GLY A 148 5.15 -16.96 5.56
N PRO A 149 5.69 -17.00 6.78
CA PRO A 149 6.76 -16.10 7.21
C PRO A 149 8.07 -16.25 6.41
N ARG A 150 8.23 -17.31 5.61
CA ARG A 150 9.36 -17.49 4.68
C ARG A 150 9.24 -16.65 3.40
N THR A 151 8.02 -16.37 2.98
CA THR A 151 7.73 -15.62 1.74
C THR A 151 7.27 -14.21 2.07
N LEU A 152 6.36 -14.06 3.05
CA LEU A 152 5.82 -12.79 3.52
C LEU A 152 6.25 -12.54 4.96
N GLU A 153 7.32 -11.75 5.12
CA GLU A 153 7.90 -11.45 6.43
C GLU A 153 7.63 -10.01 6.89
N MET A 154 7.52 -9.82 8.20
CA MET A 154 7.58 -8.50 8.82
C MET A 154 8.94 -8.34 9.51
N ARG A 155 9.63 -7.24 9.22
CA ARG A 155 10.91 -6.88 9.84
C ARG A 155 10.73 -5.66 10.73
N VAL A 156 11.45 -5.63 11.84
CA VAL A 156 11.55 -4.49 12.75
C VAL A 156 12.99 -4.02 12.78
N LEU A 157 13.20 -2.73 12.55
CA LEU A 157 14.50 -2.08 12.55
C LEU A 157 14.56 -0.97 13.59
N SER A 158 15.75 -0.70 14.11
CA SER A 158 16.07 0.54 14.85
C SER A 158 17.25 1.22 14.16
N GLY A 159 17.03 2.40 13.58
CA GLY A 159 17.99 3.01 12.67
C GLY A 159 18.31 2.09 11.48
N GLY A 160 19.58 1.71 11.32
CA GLY A 160 20.04 0.76 10.29
C GLY A 160 20.11 -0.70 10.75
N ASP A 161 19.85 -0.97 12.03
CA ASP A 161 20.01 -2.28 12.64
C ASP A 161 18.72 -3.10 12.55
N ARG A 162 18.81 -4.35 12.08
CA ARG A 162 17.67 -5.28 12.05
C ARG A 162 17.52 -5.94 13.41
N VAL A 163 16.45 -5.57 14.10
CA VAL A 163 16.17 -5.99 15.47
C VAL A 163 15.45 -7.33 15.49
N TRP A 164 14.47 -7.51 14.60
CA TRP A 164 13.65 -8.72 14.58
C TRP A 164 13.02 -8.99 13.21
N SER A 165 12.68 -10.26 12.92
CA SER A 165 11.85 -10.66 11.78
C SER A 165 10.95 -11.84 12.12
N THR A 166 9.74 -11.89 11.53
CA THR A 166 8.88 -13.09 11.55
C THR A 166 9.51 -14.29 10.84
N ALA A 167 10.46 -14.06 9.92
CA ALA A 167 11.14 -15.12 9.17
C ALA A 167 12.24 -15.83 9.99
N ASP A 168 12.65 -15.23 11.11
CA ASP A 168 13.66 -15.83 11.98
C ASP A 168 13.02 -16.96 12.80
N CYS A 169 13.67 -18.12 12.85
CA CYS A 169 13.27 -19.27 13.67
C CYS A 169 11.87 -19.82 13.42
N VAL A 170 11.46 -19.79 12.15
CA VAL A 170 10.24 -20.45 11.67
C VAL A 170 10.44 -21.96 11.71
N ALA A 171 9.61 -22.64 12.52
CA ALA A 171 9.50 -24.09 12.56
C ALA A 171 8.76 -24.62 11.31
N GLY A 172 9.07 -25.85 10.91
CA GLY A 172 8.47 -26.47 9.72
C GLY A 172 8.91 -25.81 8.41
N ASP A 173 8.11 -26.01 7.36
CA ASP A 173 8.35 -25.42 6.03
C ASP A 173 8.08 -23.91 6.00
N GLY A 174 7.23 -23.40 6.90
CA GLY A 174 6.90 -21.99 6.99
C GLY A 174 6.09 -21.47 5.80
N VAL A 175 5.38 -22.37 5.11
CA VAL A 175 4.53 -22.09 3.96
C VAL A 175 3.09 -21.95 4.43
N ASP A 176 2.39 -20.94 3.94
CA ASP A 176 0.96 -20.74 4.18
C ASP A 176 0.33 -20.19 2.90
N LYS A 177 -0.26 -21.07 2.08
CA LYS A 177 -0.86 -20.69 0.79
C LYS A 177 -2.29 -20.23 0.99
N GLN A 178 -2.58 -19.00 0.58
CA GLN A 178 -3.90 -18.39 0.64
C GLN A 178 -4.38 -18.07 -0.77
N LEU A 179 -5.64 -18.42 -1.04
CA LEU A 179 -6.34 -18.01 -2.25
C LEU A 179 -6.94 -16.63 -2.02
N LEU A 180 -6.58 -15.66 -2.86
CA LEU A 180 -7.06 -14.29 -2.77
C LEU A 180 -8.01 -13.99 -3.93
N GLU A 181 -9.17 -13.47 -3.56
CA GLU A 181 -10.09 -12.84 -4.48
C GLU A 181 -9.79 -11.35 -4.62
N ARG A 182 -10.24 -10.76 -5.72
CA ARG A 182 -10.06 -9.34 -5.98
C ARG A 182 -10.69 -8.51 -4.86
N GLY A 183 -9.88 -7.66 -4.23
CA GLY A 183 -10.36 -6.69 -3.24
C GLY A 183 -10.74 -7.28 -1.87
N ILE A 184 -10.74 -8.61 -1.70
CA ILE A 184 -10.95 -9.24 -0.40
C ILE A 184 -9.60 -9.36 0.31
N PRO A 185 -9.41 -8.69 1.46
CA PRO A 185 -8.13 -8.71 2.15
C PRO A 185 -7.93 -10.01 2.92
N TYR A 186 -6.73 -10.60 2.80
CA TYR A 186 -6.20 -11.46 3.85
C TYR A 186 -5.60 -10.59 4.95
N VAL A 187 -5.94 -10.88 6.21
CA VAL A 187 -5.50 -10.09 7.36
C VAL A 187 -4.88 -11.01 8.41
N ARG A 188 -3.69 -10.65 8.89
CA ARG A 188 -2.99 -11.37 9.96
C ARG A 188 -2.52 -10.42 11.05
N SER A 189 -2.82 -10.77 12.30
CA SER A 189 -2.23 -10.10 13.46
C SER A 189 -0.86 -10.71 13.77
N ILE A 190 0.14 -9.85 13.92
CA ILE A 190 1.50 -10.23 14.30
C ILE A 190 1.82 -9.57 15.63
N ARG A 191 2.34 -10.33 16.59
CA ARG A 191 2.81 -9.81 17.86
C ARG A 191 4.31 -10.02 17.97
N TRP A 192 5.02 -8.99 18.41
CA TRP A 192 6.46 -9.05 18.64
C TRP A 192 6.73 -8.88 20.13
N ASP A 193 7.38 -9.88 20.73
CA ASP A 193 7.65 -9.99 22.17
C ASP A 193 8.75 -9.06 22.70
N ARG A 194 9.14 -8.03 21.94
CA ARG A 194 10.24 -7.10 22.24
C ARG A 194 11.60 -7.77 22.41
N HIS A 195 11.80 -8.97 21.88
CA HIS A 195 13.11 -9.61 21.87
C HIS A 195 13.70 -9.63 20.48
N ARG A 196 15.00 -9.41 20.41
CA ARG A 196 15.75 -9.45 19.16
C ARG A 196 15.75 -10.86 18.59
N SER A 197 15.75 -10.98 17.27
CA SER A 197 15.93 -12.27 16.58
C SER A 197 17.11 -12.26 15.63
N GLY A 198 17.56 -13.45 15.26
CA GLY A 198 18.66 -13.67 14.33
C GLY A 198 18.49 -15.00 13.63
N SER A 199 19.44 -15.34 12.77
CA SER A 199 19.43 -16.60 12.01
C SER A 199 19.71 -17.83 12.86
N THR A 200 20.31 -17.66 14.05
CA THR A 200 20.60 -18.76 14.98
C THR A 200 19.44 -18.94 15.96
N CYS A 201 18.81 -20.11 15.91
CA CYS A 201 17.63 -20.43 16.71
C CYS A 201 17.93 -21.10 18.05
N ALA A 202 19.16 -20.92 18.54
CA ALA A 202 19.61 -21.42 19.82
C ALA A 202 19.91 -20.25 20.76
N GLY A 203 19.56 -20.42 22.04
CA GLY A 203 19.96 -19.50 23.12
C GLY A 203 18.94 -18.44 23.50
N LYS A 204 19.31 -17.64 24.49
CA LYS A 204 18.47 -16.57 25.05
C LYS A 204 18.51 -15.36 24.13
N ARG A 205 17.33 -14.90 23.68
CA ARG A 205 17.20 -13.67 22.89
C ARG A 205 17.39 -12.45 23.80
N SER A 206 18.14 -11.45 23.34
CA SER A 206 18.28 -10.18 24.05
C SER A 206 17.01 -9.34 23.92
N PRO A 207 16.62 -8.58 24.95
CA PRO A 207 15.52 -7.63 24.84
C PRO A 207 15.90 -6.47 23.91
N ALA A 208 14.89 -5.86 23.30
CA ALA A 208 15.02 -4.62 22.54
C ALA A 208 14.95 -3.42 23.50
N ASP A 209 15.83 -2.45 23.31
CA ASP A 209 15.93 -1.26 24.15
C ASP A 209 14.74 -0.29 23.94
N PRO A 210 14.44 0.60 24.90
CA PRO A 210 13.53 1.72 24.63
C PRO A 210 14.05 2.58 23.46
N GLY A 211 13.16 3.05 22.60
CA GLY A 211 13.56 3.82 21.42
C GLY A 211 12.54 3.83 20.31
N THR A 212 12.98 4.33 19.15
CA THR A 212 12.17 4.41 17.93
C THR A 212 12.48 3.23 17.02
N TYR A 213 11.42 2.64 16.49
CA TYR A 213 11.47 1.46 15.64
C TYR A 213 10.68 1.68 14.36
N VAL A 214 11.07 0.97 13.31
CA VAL A 214 10.38 0.94 12.03
C VAL A 214 10.03 -0.49 11.69
N ALA A 215 8.74 -0.77 11.53
CA ALA A 215 8.25 -2.04 11.01
C ALA A 215 7.94 -1.93 9.51
N THR A 216 8.25 -2.98 8.75
CA THR A 216 7.91 -3.07 7.32
C THR A 216 7.65 -4.53 6.96
N ALA A 217 6.61 -4.77 6.15
CA ALA A 217 6.34 -6.09 5.58
C ALA A 217 6.96 -6.22 4.19
N HIS A 218 7.45 -7.40 3.88
CA HIS A 218 8.19 -7.73 2.66
C HIS A 218 7.67 -9.02 2.06
N SER A 219 7.44 -9.04 0.75
CA SER A 219 7.25 -10.26 -0.04
C SER A 219 7.98 -10.10 -1.37
N GLY A 220 9.06 -10.86 -1.57
CA GLY A 220 9.94 -10.65 -2.72
C GLY A 220 10.49 -9.21 -2.77
N ARG A 221 10.16 -8.47 -3.84
CA ARG A 221 10.52 -7.05 -3.97
C ARG A 221 9.44 -6.11 -3.46
N LEU A 222 8.22 -6.61 -3.24
CA LEU A 222 7.11 -5.83 -2.70
C LEU A 222 7.36 -5.48 -1.24
N LYS A 223 7.08 -4.23 -0.88
CA LYS A 223 7.24 -3.71 0.48
C LYS A 223 5.99 -2.93 0.87
N SER A 224 5.56 -3.07 2.12
CA SER A 224 4.57 -2.17 2.68
C SER A 224 5.16 -0.77 2.89
N PRO A 225 4.32 0.26 3.10
CA PRO A 225 4.75 1.47 3.76
C PRO A 225 5.44 1.19 5.10
N LYS A 226 6.34 2.10 5.49
CA LYS A 226 7.02 2.05 6.80
C LYS A 226 6.04 2.43 7.90
N VAL A 227 6.05 1.66 8.98
CA VAL A 227 5.30 1.95 10.21
C VAL A 227 6.29 2.34 11.29
N VAL A 228 6.21 3.56 11.79
CA VAL A 228 7.04 4.04 12.89
C VAL A 228 6.30 3.83 14.21
N PHE A 229 6.99 3.31 15.22
CA PHE A 229 6.44 3.15 16.57
C PHE A 229 7.56 3.29 17.61
N HIS A 230 7.17 3.47 18.87
CA HIS A 230 8.10 3.72 19.97
C HIS A 230 7.93 2.70 21.10
N LEU A 231 9.05 2.24 21.64
CA LEU A 231 9.10 1.50 22.90
C LEU A 231 9.53 2.45 24.02
N ARG A 232 8.79 2.46 25.12
CA ARG A 232 9.14 3.13 26.36
C ARG A 232 9.31 2.15 27.52
#